data_AF-A0A957VLC0-F1
#
_entry.id   AF-A0A957VLC0-F1
#
_cell.length_a   1.000
_cell.length_b   1.000
_cell.length_c   1.000
_cell.angle_alpha   90.00
_cell.angle_beta   90.00
_cell.angle_gamma   90.00
#
_symmetry.space_group_name_H-M   'P 1'
#
loop_
_entity.id
_entity.type
_entity.pdbx_description
1 polymer ?
#
loop_
_entity_poly.entity_id
_entity_poly.type
_entity_poly.pdbx_seq_one_letter_code
_entity_poly.pdbx_strand_id
1 'polypeptide(L)' 'VLMCSEGKPETCHRSKLIGKTLDEEGIPVAHIDETDTLRTQAEIIFRLTDGQLSLFGGHDFTSRKRYAQDEQDEQDDHDA' A
#
# COMPACT_ATOMS: atom_id res chain seq x y z
N VAL A 1 -4.02 -1.65 -19.03
CA VAL A 1 -4.48 -1.95 -17.66
C VAL A 1 -3.32 -2.60 -16.93
N LEU A 2 -2.88 -2.00 -15.83
CA LEU A 2 -1.90 -2.62 -14.92
C LEU A 2 -2.64 -3.50 -13.91
N MET A 3 -2.03 -4.61 -13.50
CA MET A 3 -2.64 -5.58 -12.57
C MET A 3 -1.82 -5.70 -11.27
N CYS A 4 -2.52 -5.82 -10.16
CA CYS A 4 -1.99 -6.14 -8.83
C CYS A 4 -2.52 -7.52 -8.40
N SER A 5 -1.62 -8.44 -8.08
CA SER A 5 -1.92 -9.86 -7.82
C SER A 5 -1.96 -10.22 -6.33
N GLU A 6 -2.05 -9.23 -5.44
CA GLU A 6 -2.22 -9.45 -4.01
C GLU A 6 -3.67 -9.80 -3.69
N GLY A 7 -3.92 -10.97 -3.08
CA GLY A 7 -5.28 -11.42 -2.75
C GLY A 7 -6.05 -10.56 -1.73
N LYS A 8 -5.42 -9.56 -1.10
CA LYS A 8 -6.11 -8.51 -0.33
C LYS A 8 -5.57 -7.14 -0.74
N PRO A 9 -6.10 -6.52 -1.80
CA PRO A 9 -5.53 -5.31 -2.38
C PRO A 9 -5.45 -4.11 -1.42
N GLU A 10 -6.39 -3.99 -0.48
CA GLU A 10 -6.37 -2.98 0.59
C GLU A 10 -5.19 -3.17 1.56
N THR A 11 -4.52 -4.33 1.56
CA THR A 11 -3.30 -4.53 2.34
C THR A 11 -2.04 -4.27 1.53
N CYS A 12 -2.15 -4.18 0.21
CA CYS A 12 -1.03 -4.03 -0.71
C CYS A 12 -0.45 -2.61 -0.70
N HIS A 13 0.89 -2.51 -0.69
CA HIS A 13 1.58 -1.22 -0.83
C HIS A 13 1.42 -0.64 -2.25
N ARG A 14 1.25 -1.50 -3.27
CA ARG A 14 1.06 -1.07 -4.67
C ARG A 14 -0.24 -0.31 -4.82
N SER A 15 -1.34 -0.81 -4.23
CA SER A 15 -2.64 -0.15 -4.25
C SER A 15 -2.64 1.15 -3.42
N LYS A 16 -1.87 1.21 -2.33
CA LYS A 16 -1.80 2.38 -1.44
C LYS A 16 -0.93 3.52 -1.97
N LEU A 17 0.23 3.19 -2.53
CA LEU A 17 1.25 4.16 -2.87
C LEU A 17 1.19 4.46 -4.37
N ILE A 18 1.63 3.49 -5.18
CA ILE A 18 1.76 3.66 -6.63
C ILE A 18 0.38 3.81 -7.29
N GLY A 19 -0.62 3.09 -6.79
CA GLY A 19 -1.98 3.08 -7.35
C GLY A 19 -2.65 4.45 -7.33
N LYS A 20 -2.36 5.30 -6.33
CA LYS A 20 -2.87 6.68 -6.29
C LYS A 20 -2.31 7.50 -7.43
N THR A 21 -0.98 7.50 -7.61
CA THR A 21 -0.32 8.26 -8.68
C THR A 21 -0.76 7.77 -10.08
N LEU A 22 -0.88 6.45 -10.27
CA LEU A 22 -1.37 5.91 -11.55
C LEU A 22 -2.80 6.35 -11.86
N ASP A 23 -3.68 6.41 -10.87
CA ASP A 23 -5.07 6.88 -11.03
C ASP A 23 -5.11 8.37 -11.37
N GLU A 24 -4.27 9.19 -10.71
CA GLU A 24 -4.09 10.62 -11.01
C GLU A 24 -3.58 10.86 -12.45
N GLU A 25 -2.76 9.95 -12.99
CA GLU A 25 -2.30 9.97 -14.39
C GLU A 25 -3.31 9.35 -15.38
N GLY A 26 -4.47 8.89 -14.91
CA GLY A 26 -5.49 8.25 -15.74
C GLY A 26 -5.10 6.85 -16.24
N ILE A 27 -4.17 6.19 -15.56
CA ILE A 27 -3.71 4.83 -15.87
C ILE A 27 -4.52 3.83 -15.03
N PRO A 28 -5.45 3.06 -15.63
CA PRO A 28 -6.32 2.17 -14.87
C PRO A 28 -5.54 0.97 -14.29
N VAL A 29 -5.73 0.77 -12.98
CA VAL A 29 -5.24 -0.38 -12.22
C VAL A 29 -6.40 -1.29 -11.84
N ALA A 30 -6.25 -2.58 -12.15
CA ALA A 30 -7.17 -3.63 -11.74
C ALA A 30 -6.52 -4.49 -10.64
N HIS A 31 -7.28 -4.78 -9.59
CA HIS A 31 -6.85 -5.58 -8.45
C HIS A 31 -7.71 -6.82 -8.36
N ILE A 32 -7.12 -7.99 -8.11
CA ILE A 32 -7.89 -9.22 -7.86
C ILE A 32 -8.05 -9.34 -6.35
N ASP A 33 -9.28 -9.35 -5.85
CA ASP A 33 -9.56 -9.56 -4.42
C ASP A 33 -9.59 -11.06 -4.06
N GLU A 34 -9.78 -11.37 -2.78
CA GLU A 34 -9.77 -12.73 -2.25
C GLU A 34 -10.89 -13.63 -2.79
N THR A 35 -11.84 -13.04 -3.53
CA THR A 35 -12.97 -13.74 -4.16
C THR A 35 -12.79 -13.91 -5.67
N ASP A 36 -11.56 -13.69 -6.18
CA ASP A 36 -11.23 -13.66 -7.61
C ASP A 36 -11.99 -12.56 -8.39
N THR A 37 -12.49 -11.54 -7.68
CA THR A 37 -13.21 -10.43 -8.30
C THR A 37 -12.24 -9.30 -8.64
N LEU A 38 -12.36 -8.78 -9.87
CA LEU A 38 -11.64 -7.59 -10.27
C LEU A 38 -12.24 -6.34 -9.64
N ARG A 39 -11.37 -5.54 -9.03
CA ARG A 39 -11.67 -4.26 -8.39
C ARG A 39 -10.84 -3.15 -8.98
N THR A 40 -11.46 -1.99 -9.12
CA THR A 40 -10.82 -0.73 -9.51
C THR A 40 -10.01 -0.15 -8.36
N GLN A 41 -9.07 0.74 -8.67
CA GLN A 41 -8.36 1.52 -7.66
C GLN A 41 -9.31 2.27 -6.72
N ALA A 42 -10.35 2.92 -7.26
CA ALA A 42 -11.34 3.66 -6.48
C ALA A 42 -12.08 2.76 -5.46
N GLU A 43 -12.47 1.54 -5.84
CA GLU A 43 -13.10 0.58 -4.92
C GLU A 43 -12.15 0.17 -3.78
N ILE A 44 -10.86 -0.01 -4.08
CA ILE A 44 -9.86 -0.34 -3.05
C ILE A 44 -9.66 0.83 -2.09
N ILE A 45 -9.61 2.07 -2.60
CA ILE A 45 -9.52 3.27 -1.75
C ILE A 45 -10.76 3.38 -0.86
N PHE A 46 -11.96 3.15 -1.40
CA PHE A 46 -13.19 3.17 -0.61
C PHE A 46 -13.17 2.14 0.53
N ARG A 47 -12.74 0.90 0.26
CA ARG A 47 -12.57 -0.14 1.30
C ARG A 47 -11.53 0.25 2.35
N LEU A 48 -10.47 0.95 1.94
CA LEU A 48 -9.40 1.40 2.82
C LEU A 48 -9.82 2.49 3.79
N THR A 49 -10.67 3.41 3.32
CA THR A 49 -11.10 4.58 4.09
C THR A 49 -12.46 4.40 4.72
N ASP A 50 -13.17 3.32 4.40
CA ASP A 50 -14.59 3.10 4.76
C ASP A 50 -15.46 4.30 4.32
N GLY A 51 -15.12 4.89 3.16
CA GLY A 51 -15.77 6.09 2.64
C GLY A 51 -15.47 7.38 3.42
N GLN A 52 -14.60 7.34 4.43
CA GLN A 52 -14.18 8.55 5.15
C GLN A 52 -13.46 9.50 4.19
N LEU A 53 -13.86 10.78 4.21
CA LEU A 53 -13.19 11.84 3.45
C LEU A 53 -11.94 12.32 4.20
N SER A 54 -10.91 12.69 3.45
CA SER A 54 -9.74 13.37 4.02
C SER A 54 -10.05 14.84 4.32
N LEU A 55 -9.59 15.30 5.49
CA LEU A 55 -9.70 16.71 5.89
C LEU A 55 -8.82 17.63 5.03
N PHE A 56 -7.73 17.12 4.43
CA PHE A 56 -6.74 17.91 3.69
C PHE A 56 -6.67 17.55 2.20
N GLY A 57 -7.73 16.96 1.64
CA GLY A 57 -7.82 16.72 0.20
C GLY A 57 -7.09 15.48 -0.32
N GLY A 58 -6.61 14.59 0.56
CA GLY A 58 -6.02 13.31 0.16
C GLY A 58 -5.76 12.38 1.34
N HIS A 59 -5.83 11.06 1.10
CA HIS A 59 -5.39 10.08 2.09
C HIS A 59 -3.91 9.77 1.87
N ASP A 60 -3.12 9.96 2.93
CA ASP A 60 -1.72 9.53 2.94
C ASP A 60 -1.66 8.10 3.43
N PHE A 61 -1.46 7.18 2.49
CA PHE A 61 -1.26 5.78 2.81
C PHE A 61 0.23 5.51 3.03
N THR A 62 0.55 4.57 3.91
CA THR A 62 1.92 4.17 4.19
C THR A 62 2.08 2.65 4.04
N SER A 63 3.32 2.23 3.80
CA SER A 63 3.67 0.81 3.92
C SER A 63 3.65 0.43 5.41
N ARG A 64 2.91 -0.63 5.77
CA ARG A 64 2.89 -1.15 7.14
C ARG A 64 4.15 -1.92 7.52
N LYS A 65 5.05 -2.22 6.58
CA LYS A 65 6.26 -3.00 6.85
C LYS A 65 7.25 -2.16 7.67
N ARG A 66 7.39 -2.51 8.95
CA ARG A 66 8.48 -2.04 9.82
C ARG A 66 9.73 -2.84 9.47
N TYR A 67 10.75 -2.19 8.94
CA TYR A 67 12.08 -2.78 8.88
C TYR A 67 12.66 -2.67 10.30
N ALA A 68 12.96 -3.80 10.95
CA ALA A 68 13.77 -3.78 12.16
C ALA A 68 15.14 -3.19 11.78
N GLN A 69 15.67 -2.29 12.61
CA GLN A 69 17.03 -1.79 12.46
C GLN A 69 17.99 -2.92 12.82
N ASP A 70 18.22 -3.85 11.89
CA ASP A 70 19.35 -4.77 11.96
C ASP A 70 20.57 -3.99 11.43
N GLU A 71 21.35 -3.35 12.34
CA GLU A 71 22.75 -2.92 12.15
C GLU A 71 23.21 -2.05 13.35
N GLN A 72 23.63 -2.69 14.45
CA GLN A 72 24.60 -2.18 15.44
C GLN A 72 24.90 -3.25 16.53
N ASP A 73 25.42 -4.41 16.14
CA ASP A 73 25.90 -5.46 17.06
C ASP A 73 27.35 -5.92 16.75
N GLU A 74 28.20 -5.04 16.19
CA GLU A 74 29.59 -5.43 15.83
C GLU A 74 30.72 -4.64 16.50
N GLN A 75 30.48 -3.84 17.54
CA GLN A 75 31.58 -3.09 18.16
C GLN A 75 31.39 -2.82 19.65
N ASP A 76 31.48 -3.85 20.49
CA ASP A 76 31.75 -3.66 21.93
C ASP A 76 32.42 -4.89 22.59
N ASP A 77 33.17 -5.68 21.81
CA ASP A 77 33.93 -6.85 22.32
C ASP A 77 35.45 -6.56 22.42
N HIS A 78 35.79 -5.35 22.90
CA HIS A 78 37.16 -5.03 23.30
C HIS A 78 37.14 -4.22 24.60
N ASP A 79 36.94 -4.93 25.71
CA ASP A 79 37.70 -4.75 26.97
C ASP A 79 36.98 -5.52 28.10
N ALA A 80 37.46 -6.73 28.37
CA ALA A 80 37.22 -7.48 29.61
C ALA A 80 38.52 -8.12 30.09
#